data_AF-A0A4S4BJW3-F1
#
_entry.id   AF-A0A4S4BJW3-F1
#
_cell.length_a   1.000
_cell.length_b   1.000
_cell.length_c   1.000
_cell.angle_alpha   90.00
_cell.angle_beta   90.00
_cell.angle_gamma   90.00
#
_symmetry.space_group_name_H-M   'P 1'
#
loop_
_entity.id
_entity.type
_entity.pdbx_description
1 polymer ?
#
loop_
_entity_poly.entity_id
_entity_poly.type
_entity_poly.pdbx_seq_one_letter_code
_entity_poly.pdbx_strand_id
1 'polypeptide(L)'
;MNEEGVDRVTTKEIQDAIIKNYGNHPFTFVPNVGQMDSRVQYYSQGTGKGFYFTPEEVVFSFIENTSPSHFRNGDATNTDQASRGMALTLRFLDANPDVRIEGQSEGSGKVNYLKGNDPAKWIRNLSIYEKIVYRDLWSGIDLVFKGKNGQLKYEFVVQPGANIKDIRLTYRGADGLSLDDEGNLQIETPYGVLIDERPISYQEINGQQIAVPSSFKLKKQKQGKNCYGFKVENGYDSCYPLIMDPGLVYSTYLGGMSDDSGVGIAVDTEGNAYVTGVTSSLDFPTSPGAFQTTSDGFQDAFVTKLNPTGSALVYSTFLGGTQNSDQGISIAVDAAGNAYVTGFTLSADFPTTPGAFDTTFKGGSLGQDAFVTKLNSTGSALLYSTFLSGTEDDEGIDIVVDAAGNAYVTGNTTMLQAMPMLQGIPPLWIFKPPPELLILCTMAVSMMLL
;
A
#
# COMPACT_ATOMS: atom_id res chain seq x y z
N MET A 1 -36.27 -33.32 -20.38
CA MET A 1 -34.94 -33.06 -20.96
C MET A 1 -34.94 -31.60 -21.37
N ASN A 2 -34.19 -30.68 -20.77
CA ASN A 2 -33.06 -30.80 -19.86
C ASN A 2 -33.09 -29.62 -18.88
N GLU A 3 -32.65 -29.88 -17.65
CA GLU A 3 -32.40 -28.87 -16.62
C GLU A 3 -31.16 -28.06 -17.02
N GLU A 4 -31.29 -26.74 -17.02
CA GLU A 4 -30.18 -25.80 -17.24
C GLU A 4 -29.28 -25.75 -15.99
N GLY A 5 -27.98 -25.78 -16.26
CA GLY A 5 -26.91 -25.91 -15.27
C GLY A 5 -26.83 -24.72 -14.32
N VAL A 6 -27.07 -25.01 -13.05
CA VAL A 6 -26.64 -24.15 -11.94
C VAL A 6 -25.12 -24.26 -11.83
N ASP A 7 -24.43 -23.15 -12.03
CA ASP A 7 -22.99 -23.01 -11.80
C ASP A 7 -22.65 -23.49 -10.39
N ARG A 8 -21.96 -24.64 -10.31
CA ARG A 8 -21.45 -25.18 -9.05
C ARG A 8 -20.15 -24.46 -8.73
N VAL A 9 -20.25 -23.34 -8.02
CA VAL A 9 -19.09 -22.74 -7.34
C VAL A 9 -18.40 -23.84 -6.53
N THR A 10 -17.12 -24.07 -6.80
CA THR A 10 -16.39 -25.18 -6.19
C THR A 10 -16.20 -24.90 -4.69
N THR A 11 -16.19 -25.95 -3.87
CA THR A 11 -15.95 -25.82 -2.42
C THR A 11 -14.63 -25.11 -2.11
N LYS A 12 -13.66 -25.19 -3.03
CA LYS A 12 -12.37 -24.52 -2.95
C LYS A 12 -12.48 -23.01 -3.21
N GLU A 13 -13.22 -22.57 -4.23
CA GLU A 13 -13.47 -21.14 -4.48
C GLU A 13 -14.27 -20.50 -3.35
N ILE A 14 -15.23 -21.23 -2.77
CA ILE A 14 -15.95 -20.81 -1.57
C ILE A 14 -14.98 -20.71 -0.38
N GLN A 15 -14.09 -21.68 -0.18
CA GLN A 15 -13.08 -21.62 0.88
C GLN A 15 -12.10 -20.47 0.69
N ASP A 16 -11.58 -20.26 -0.52
CA ASP A 16 -10.62 -19.21 -0.84
C ASP A 16 -11.28 -17.82 -0.70
N ALA A 17 -12.54 -17.68 -1.11
CA ALA A 17 -13.34 -16.46 -0.89
C ALA A 17 -13.66 -16.23 0.59
N ILE A 18 -13.96 -17.28 1.36
CA ILE A 18 -14.17 -17.20 2.81
C ILE A 18 -12.87 -16.81 3.52
N ILE A 19 -11.72 -17.39 3.15
CA ILE A 19 -10.40 -17.09 3.74
C ILE A 19 -9.99 -15.65 3.39
N LYS A 20 -10.18 -15.21 2.13
CA LYS A 20 -9.91 -13.84 1.68
C LYS A 20 -10.80 -12.82 2.41
N ASN A 21 -12.08 -13.14 2.62
CA ASN A 21 -13.00 -12.29 3.37
C ASN A 21 -12.72 -12.31 4.89
N TYR A 22 -12.29 -13.43 5.46
CA TYR A 22 -11.85 -13.51 6.86
C TYR A 22 -10.56 -12.71 7.12
N GLY A 23 -9.67 -12.62 6.13
CA GLY A 23 -8.47 -11.79 6.16
C GLY A 23 -8.72 -10.27 6.10
N ASN A 24 -9.93 -9.86 5.68
CA ASN A 24 -10.36 -8.47 5.58
C ASN A 24 -11.13 -7.96 6.81
N HIS A 25 -11.23 -8.75 7.89
CA HIS A 25 -11.89 -8.26 9.09
C HIS A 25 -11.12 -7.09 9.73
N PRO A 26 -11.83 -6.04 10.18
CA PRO A 26 -11.21 -4.94 10.90
C PRO A 26 -10.42 -5.52 12.09
N PHE A 27 -9.24 -4.96 12.30
CA PHE A 27 -8.37 -5.38 13.38
C PHE A 27 -9.06 -5.04 14.71
N THR A 28 -9.51 -6.07 15.43
CA THR A 28 -10.34 -5.93 16.65
C THR A 28 -9.60 -6.39 17.90
N PHE A 29 -9.96 -5.82 19.05
CA PHE A 29 -9.38 -6.14 20.35
C PHE A 29 -10.34 -6.96 21.20
N VAL A 30 -9.86 -8.07 21.75
CA VAL A 30 -10.61 -8.97 22.62
C VAL A 30 -10.13 -8.82 24.06
N PRO A 31 -11.01 -8.62 25.05
CA PRO A 31 -10.63 -8.56 26.46
C PRO A 31 -10.19 -9.94 26.95
N ASN A 32 -9.11 -10.00 27.72
CA ASN A 32 -8.69 -11.21 28.41
C ASN A 32 -9.45 -11.35 29.74
N VAL A 33 -10.30 -12.37 29.81
CA VAL A 33 -11.05 -12.76 31.02
C VAL A 33 -10.59 -14.11 31.58
N GLY A 34 -9.38 -14.54 31.20
CA GLY A 34 -8.76 -15.79 31.66
C GLY A 34 -8.41 -16.78 30.54
N GLN A 35 -8.61 -16.42 29.28
CA GLN A 35 -8.23 -17.25 28.13
C GLN A 35 -6.73 -17.16 27.78
N MET A 36 -6.02 -16.16 28.28
CA MET A 36 -4.58 -15.91 28.08
C MET A 36 -3.83 -15.65 29.40
N ASP A 37 -2.50 -15.49 29.31
CA ASP A 37 -1.65 -15.06 30.42
C ASP A 37 -2.25 -13.82 31.12
N SER A 38 -2.29 -13.86 32.46
CA SER A 38 -2.99 -12.86 33.27
C SER A 38 -2.42 -11.45 33.18
N ARG A 39 -1.21 -11.27 32.63
CA ARG A 39 -0.63 -9.94 32.37
C ARG A 39 -1.27 -9.24 31.17
N VAL A 40 -1.84 -10.01 30.24
CA VAL A 40 -2.52 -9.49 29.06
C VAL A 40 -3.92 -9.04 29.46
N GLN A 41 -4.29 -7.79 29.18
CA GLN A 41 -5.64 -7.28 29.38
C GLN A 41 -6.48 -7.31 28.10
N TYR A 42 -5.86 -7.04 26.96
CA TYR A 42 -6.46 -7.16 25.64
C TYR A 42 -5.49 -7.82 24.68
N TYR A 43 -6.01 -8.44 23.63
CA TYR A 43 -5.18 -8.93 22.52
C TYR A 43 -5.92 -8.82 21.19
N SER A 44 -5.13 -8.83 20.12
CA SER A 44 -5.58 -9.01 18.75
C SER A 44 -4.69 -10.07 18.10
N GLN A 45 -5.29 -11.00 17.37
CA GLN A 45 -4.56 -12.08 16.71
C GLN A 45 -5.08 -12.26 15.29
N GLY A 46 -4.17 -12.57 14.38
CA GLY A 46 -4.47 -12.93 12.99
C GLY A 46 -3.45 -13.93 12.46
N THR A 47 -3.62 -14.35 11.21
CA THR A 47 -2.69 -15.28 10.58
C THR A 47 -1.26 -14.72 10.61
N GLY A 48 -0.34 -15.45 11.24
CA GLY A 48 1.08 -15.09 11.33
C GLY A 48 1.41 -13.89 12.23
N LYS A 49 0.45 -13.31 12.96
CA LYS A 49 0.69 -12.15 13.84
C LYS A 49 -0.19 -12.11 15.08
N GLY A 50 0.34 -11.59 16.18
CA GLY A 50 -0.39 -11.39 17.43
C GLY A 50 0.09 -10.15 18.17
N PHE A 51 -0.83 -9.46 18.82
CA PHE A 51 -0.60 -8.23 19.57
C PHE A 51 -1.22 -8.40 20.95
N TYR A 52 -0.42 -8.21 22.00
CA TYR A 52 -0.84 -8.45 23.37
C TYR A 52 -0.58 -7.19 24.18
N PHE A 53 -1.65 -6.68 24.79
CA PHE A 53 -1.68 -5.39 25.45
C PHE A 53 -1.66 -5.60 26.97
N THR A 54 -0.60 -5.14 27.60
CA THR A 54 -0.39 -5.19 29.05
C THR A 54 -0.24 -3.76 29.58
N PRO A 55 -0.37 -3.52 30.90
CA PRO A 55 -0.14 -2.20 31.48
C PRO A 55 1.26 -1.60 31.18
N GLU A 56 2.30 -2.42 31.11
CA GLU A 56 3.69 -1.96 30.95
C GLU A 56 4.20 -1.94 29.50
N GLU A 57 3.58 -2.75 28.65
CA GLU A 57 4.12 -3.06 27.32
C GLU A 57 3.08 -3.59 26.33
N VAL A 58 3.40 -3.43 25.04
CA VAL A 58 2.72 -4.12 23.94
C VAL A 58 3.68 -5.11 23.31
N VAL A 59 3.27 -6.36 23.24
CA VAL A 59 4.03 -7.43 22.60
C VAL A 59 3.52 -7.66 21.19
N PHE A 60 4.42 -7.52 20.22
CA PHE A 60 4.22 -7.85 18.81
C PHE A 60 4.85 -9.20 18.55
N SER A 61 4.04 -10.19 18.18
CA SER A 61 4.50 -11.51 17.79
C SER A 61 4.26 -11.71 16.30
N PHE A 62 5.30 -12.07 15.57
CA PHE A 62 5.24 -12.40 14.15
C PHE A 62 5.73 -13.84 13.96
N ILE A 63 5.00 -14.64 13.20
CA ILE A 63 5.35 -16.02 12.88
C ILE A 63 5.29 -16.16 11.36
N GLU A 64 6.43 -16.49 10.76
CA GLU A 64 6.51 -16.87 9.37
C GLU A 64 6.15 -18.35 9.24
N ASN A 65 4.98 -18.62 8.66
CA ASN A 65 4.59 -19.96 8.27
C ASN A 65 5.23 -20.26 6.90
N THR A 66 6.31 -21.04 6.88
CA THR A 66 6.76 -21.67 5.63
C THR A 66 5.67 -22.63 5.18
N SER A 67 5.12 -22.43 3.98
CA SER A 67 3.99 -23.22 3.46
C SER A 67 4.19 -24.74 3.59
N PRO A 68 3.11 -25.51 3.81
CA PRO A 68 3.19 -26.95 3.91
C PRO A 68 3.58 -27.53 2.55
N SER A 69 4.74 -28.17 2.48
CA SER A 69 5.03 -29.08 1.38
C SER A 69 3.91 -30.11 1.29
N HIS A 70 3.41 -30.34 0.07
CA HIS A 70 2.34 -31.29 -0.21
C HIS A 70 2.54 -32.58 0.58
N PHE A 71 1.58 -32.93 1.44
CA PHE A 71 1.49 -34.26 2.02
C PHE A 71 1.36 -35.29 0.90
N ARG A 72 2.49 -35.87 0.47
CA ARG A 72 2.52 -37.18 -0.15
C ARG A 72 2.49 -38.19 0.99
N ASN A 73 1.46 -39.02 0.97
CA ASN A 73 1.31 -40.14 1.91
C ASN A 73 2.59 -40.97 1.99
N GLY A 74 3.05 -41.19 3.22
CA GLY A 74 3.96 -42.27 3.56
C GLY A 74 5.43 -41.87 3.65
N ASP A 75 5.79 -41.04 4.63
CA ASP A 75 6.93 -41.37 5.49
C ASP A 75 6.95 -40.47 6.74
N ALA A 76 6.83 -41.11 7.90
CA ALA A 76 6.92 -40.46 9.20
C ALA A 76 8.41 -40.31 9.57
N THR A 77 9.09 -39.34 8.95
CA THR A 77 10.33 -38.79 9.51
C THR A 77 10.12 -37.30 9.73
N ASN A 78 9.67 -36.99 10.94
CA ASN A 78 9.48 -35.67 11.47
C ASN A 78 10.82 -34.91 11.48
N THR A 79 11.04 -34.04 10.49
CA THR A 79 11.99 -32.93 10.63
C THR A 79 11.16 -31.68 10.79
N ASP A 80 11.07 -31.18 12.03
CA ASP A 80 10.52 -29.87 12.38
C ASP A 80 11.09 -28.82 11.42
N GLN A 81 10.31 -28.40 10.43
CA GLN A 81 10.61 -27.18 9.71
C GLN A 81 10.40 -26.04 10.70
N ALA A 82 11.51 -25.47 11.19
CA ALA A 82 11.50 -24.45 12.21
C ALA A 82 10.70 -23.23 11.71
N SER A 83 9.50 -23.01 12.25
CA SER A 83 8.79 -21.75 12.12
C SER A 83 9.69 -20.63 12.64
N ARG A 84 9.92 -19.60 11.82
CA ARG A 84 10.67 -18.43 12.25
C ARG A 84 9.71 -17.48 12.94
N GLY A 85 9.97 -17.21 14.22
CA GLY A 85 9.17 -16.32 15.04
C GLY A 85 9.99 -15.15 15.56
N MET A 86 9.40 -13.96 15.57
CA MET A 86 9.95 -12.78 16.24
C MET A 86 8.95 -12.26 17.27
N ALA A 87 9.45 -11.92 18.47
CA ALA A 87 8.71 -11.16 19.46
C ALA A 87 9.42 -9.82 19.68
N LEU A 88 8.78 -8.75 19.22
CA LEU A 88 9.20 -7.38 19.47
C LEU A 88 8.30 -6.79 20.55
N THR A 89 8.82 -5.98 21.46
CA THR A 89 8.01 -5.43 22.56
C THR A 89 8.22 -3.93 22.69
N LEU A 90 7.14 -3.15 22.54
CA LEU A 90 7.11 -1.72 22.83
C LEU A 90 6.88 -1.53 24.34
N ARG A 91 7.90 -1.03 25.03
CA ARG A 91 7.89 -0.76 26.48
C ARG A 91 7.53 0.70 26.76
N PHE A 92 6.66 0.93 27.74
CA PHE A 92 6.35 2.26 28.26
C PHE A 92 7.28 2.58 29.43
N LEU A 93 8.15 3.57 29.28
CA LEU A 93 9.15 3.91 30.29
C LEU A 93 8.61 4.98 31.23
N ASP A 94 8.75 4.75 32.54
CA ASP A 94 8.31 5.66 33.60
C ASP A 94 6.83 6.08 33.44
N ALA A 95 6.02 5.16 32.91
CA ALA A 95 4.59 5.29 32.75
C ALA A 95 3.86 5.00 34.08
N ASN A 96 2.59 5.40 34.15
CA ASN A 96 1.71 5.13 35.27
C ASN A 96 1.56 3.61 35.49
N PRO A 97 2.00 3.06 36.65
CA PRO A 97 1.91 1.62 36.91
C PRO A 97 0.48 1.13 37.10
N ASP A 98 -0.44 2.04 37.44
CA ASP A 98 -1.87 1.75 37.65
C ASP A 98 -2.72 2.13 36.43
N VAL A 99 -2.10 2.20 35.24
CA VAL A 99 -2.78 2.57 33.99
C VAL A 99 -3.99 1.68 33.73
N ARG A 100 -5.09 2.32 33.33
CA ARG A 100 -6.33 1.64 32.94
C ARG A 100 -6.39 1.47 31.43
N ILE A 101 -6.65 0.24 30.97
CA ILE A 101 -6.88 -0.06 29.55
C ILE A 101 -8.38 -0.25 29.33
N GLU A 102 -8.97 0.52 28.41
CA GLU A 102 -10.40 0.51 28.10
C GLU A 102 -10.63 0.12 26.65
N GLY A 103 -11.47 -0.88 26.40
CA GLY A 103 -12.07 -1.10 25.08
C GLY A 103 -13.14 -0.06 24.78
N GLN A 104 -13.13 0.48 23.56
CA GLN A 104 -14.13 1.43 23.07
C GLN A 104 -14.61 1.06 21.67
N SER A 105 -15.76 1.61 21.27
CA SER A 105 -16.44 1.28 20.02
C SER A 105 -16.64 -0.24 19.93
N GLU A 106 -17.58 -0.75 20.74
CA GLU A 106 -17.90 -2.18 20.74
C GLU A 106 -18.37 -2.61 19.35
N GLY A 107 -17.66 -3.57 18.76
CA GLY A 107 -18.01 -4.14 17.47
C GLY A 107 -19.21 -5.06 17.55
N SER A 108 -19.85 -5.31 16.40
CA SER A 108 -21.03 -6.17 16.30
C SER A 108 -20.75 -7.66 16.51
N GLY A 109 -19.49 -8.08 16.38
CA GLY A 109 -19.07 -9.48 16.55
C GLY A 109 -18.91 -9.93 18.00
N LYS A 110 -18.96 -11.25 18.22
CA LYS A 110 -18.69 -11.87 19.52
C LYS A 110 -17.65 -12.98 19.39
N VAL A 111 -16.80 -13.14 20.41
CA VAL A 111 -15.79 -14.20 20.47
C VAL A 111 -16.16 -15.22 21.55
N ASN A 112 -15.95 -16.51 21.23
CA ASN A 112 -16.23 -17.63 22.12
C ASN A 112 -14.99 -18.55 22.19
N TYR A 113 -14.64 -18.99 23.40
CA TYR A 113 -13.59 -19.98 23.66
C TYR A 113 -14.23 -21.24 24.27
N LEU A 114 -14.43 -22.26 23.42
CA LEU A 114 -15.06 -23.53 23.79
C LEU A 114 -13.99 -24.62 23.96
N LYS A 115 -13.23 -24.56 25.07
CA LYS A 115 -12.11 -25.49 25.31
C LYS A 115 -12.60 -26.77 26.01
N GLY A 116 -12.45 -27.91 25.34
CA GLY A 116 -12.85 -29.22 25.87
C GLY A 116 -14.37 -29.42 25.89
N ASN A 117 -14.81 -30.52 26.51
CA ASN A 117 -16.20 -30.96 26.51
C ASN A 117 -17.01 -30.53 27.76
N ASP A 118 -16.43 -29.71 28.63
CA ASP A 118 -17.08 -29.21 29.85
C ASP A 118 -17.64 -27.80 29.60
N PRO A 119 -18.97 -27.62 29.45
CA PRO A 119 -19.56 -26.31 29.17
C PRO A 119 -19.36 -25.28 30.27
N ALA A 120 -19.03 -25.69 31.49
CA ALA A 120 -18.72 -24.77 32.59
C ALA A 120 -17.37 -24.06 32.41
N LYS A 121 -16.49 -24.61 31.55
CA LYS A 121 -15.17 -24.02 31.22
C LYS A 121 -15.20 -23.17 29.95
N TRP A 122 -16.35 -23.06 29.30
CA TRP A 122 -16.50 -22.28 28.07
C TRP A 122 -16.67 -20.80 28.38
N ILE A 123 -15.83 -19.97 27.78
CA ILE A 123 -15.98 -18.52 27.79
C ILE A 123 -16.79 -18.14 26.55
N ARG A 124 -17.90 -17.43 26.73
CA ARG A 124 -18.85 -17.13 25.65
C ARG A 124 -19.23 -15.67 25.63
N ASN A 125 -19.64 -15.19 24.46
CA ASN A 125 -20.19 -13.85 24.23
C ASN A 125 -19.25 -12.71 24.62
N LEU A 126 -17.93 -12.87 24.42
CA LEU A 126 -17.01 -11.77 24.63
C LEU A 126 -17.23 -10.70 23.56
N SER A 127 -17.38 -9.46 24.02
CA SER A 127 -17.37 -8.30 23.15
C SER A 127 -16.00 -8.09 22.52
N ILE A 128 -16.01 -7.54 21.30
CA ILE A 128 -14.81 -7.07 20.62
C ILE A 128 -14.87 -5.56 20.52
N TYR A 129 -13.71 -4.91 20.47
CA TYR A 129 -13.60 -3.46 20.41
C TYR A 129 -12.81 -3.04 19.17
N GLU A 130 -13.19 -1.92 18.56
CA GLU A 130 -12.47 -1.36 17.40
C GLU A 130 -11.22 -0.58 17.82
N LYS A 131 -11.18 -0.11 19.09
CA LYS A 131 -10.03 0.57 19.67
C LYS A 131 -9.88 0.25 21.15
N ILE A 132 -8.66 0.33 21.64
CA ILE A 132 -8.36 0.31 23.08
C ILE A 132 -7.60 1.58 23.48
N VAL A 133 -7.81 2.03 24.70
CA VAL A 133 -7.23 3.28 25.23
C VAL A 133 -6.52 2.99 26.53
N TYR A 134 -5.23 3.26 26.58
CA TYR A 134 -4.45 3.40 27.79
C TYR A 134 -4.69 4.82 28.33
N ARG A 135 -5.44 4.92 29.43
CA ARG A 135 -5.81 6.19 30.05
C ARG A 135 -4.72 6.70 30.98
N ASP A 136 -4.33 7.96 30.80
CA ASP A 136 -3.34 8.61 31.67
C ASP A 136 -2.06 7.77 31.80
N LEU A 137 -1.59 7.22 30.65
CA LEU A 137 -0.40 6.37 30.59
C LEU A 137 0.83 7.15 31.04
N TRP A 138 0.89 8.43 30.66
CA TRP A 138 1.63 9.46 31.39
C TRP A 138 0.65 10.55 31.80
N SER A 139 1.01 11.38 32.78
CA SER A 139 0.12 12.42 33.32
C SER A 139 -0.45 13.33 32.22
N GLY A 140 -1.75 13.24 31.98
CA GLY A 140 -2.50 13.95 30.95
C GLY A 140 -2.31 13.42 29.52
N ILE A 141 -1.80 12.20 29.34
CA ILE A 141 -1.48 11.62 28.03
C ILE A 141 -2.10 10.22 27.92
N ASP A 142 -3.07 10.09 27.02
CA ASP A 142 -3.62 8.80 26.64
C ASP A 142 -2.83 8.20 25.45
N LEU A 143 -2.77 6.87 25.39
CA LEU A 143 -2.29 6.13 24.22
C LEU A 143 -3.44 5.28 23.66
N VAL A 144 -3.82 5.54 22.43
CA VAL A 144 -4.93 4.85 21.76
C VAL A 144 -4.36 3.89 20.72
N PHE A 145 -4.83 2.65 20.72
CA PHE A 145 -4.58 1.69 19.64
C PHE A 145 -5.86 1.42 18.87
N LYS A 146 -5.77 1.38 17.54
CA LYS A 146 -6.90 1.09 16.65
C LYS A 146 -6.46 0.30 15.42
N GLY A 147 -7.40 -0.43 14.84
CA GLY A 147 -7.23 -1.07 13.55
C GLY A 147 -7.49 -0.11 12.38
N LYS A 148 -6.59 -0.04 11.40
CA LYS A 148 -6.87 0.62 10.11
C LYS A 148 -6.29 -0.21 8.97
N ASN A 149 -7.12 -0.60 8.01
CA ASN A 149 -6.72 -1.39 6.82
C ASN A 149 -5.88 -2.65 7.16
N GLY A 150 -6.26 -3.40 8.21
CA GLY A 150 -5.55 -4.61 8.63
C GLY A 150 -4.21 -4.38 9.35
N GLN A 151 -3.84 -3.12 9.60
CA GLN A 151 -2.65 -2.70 10.35
C GLN A 151 -3.04 -2.19 11.75
N LEU A 152 -2.16 -2.40 12.72
CA LEU A 152 -2.26 -1.76 14.03
C LEU A 152 -1.74 -0.33 13.90
N LYS A 153 -2.53 0.64 14.32
CA LYS A 153 -2.13 2.04 14.45
C LYS A 153 -2.23 2.47 15.91
N TYR A 154 -1.43 3.47 16.27
CA TYR A 154 -1.45 4.04 17.60
C TYR A 154 -1.26 5.55 17.56
N GLU A 155 -1.92 6.27 18.47
CA GLU A 155 -1.84 7.73 18.57
C GLU A 155 -1.76 8.13 20.05
N PHE A 156 -1.04 9.22 20.32
CA PHE A 156 -1.03 9.86 21.64
C PHE A 156 -2.00 11.02 21.66
N VAL A 157 -2.88 11.06 22.66
CA VAL A 157 -3.76 12.19 22.92
C VAL A 157 -3.19 12.96 24.11
N VAL A 158 -2.52 14.07 23.83
CA VAL A 158 -1.88 14.93 24.82
C VAL A 158 -2.87 16.00 25.25
N GLN A 159 -3.38 15.92 26.48
CA GLN A 159 -4.33 16.89 27.01
C GLN A 159 -3.65 18.25 27.30
N PRO A 160 -4.42 19.35 27.33
CA PRO A 160 -3.92 20.65 27.75
C PRO A 160 -3.12 20.59 29.06
N GLY A 161 -1.90 21.12 29.04
CA GLY A 161 -0.99 21.14 30.17
C GLY A 161 -0.15 19.87 30.39
N ALA A 162 -0.38 18.80 29.64
CA ALA A 162 0.44 17.59 29.71
C ALA A 162 1.83 17.80 29.10
N ASN A 163 2.84 17.12 29.64
CA ASN A 163 4.23 17.28 29.22
C ASN A 163 4.66 16.17 28.25
N ILE A 164 4.74 16.53 26.96
CA ILE A 164 5.13 15.63 25.86
C ILE A 164 6.49 14.93 26.11
N LYS A 165 7.40 15.56 26.87
CA LYS A 165 8.72 14.98 27.16
C LYS A 165 8.66 13.71 28.01
N ASP A 166 7.53 13.47 28.68
CA ASP A 166 7.31 12.31 29.54
C ASP A 166 7.11 11.05 28.71
N ILE A 167 6.58 11.17 27.48
CA ILE A 167 6.46 10.06 26.54
C ILE A 167 7.84 9.51 26.23
N ARG A 168 8.10 8.30 26.72
CA ARG A 168 9.37 7.59 26.56
C ARG A 168 9.11 6.13 26.29
N LEU A 169 9.62 5.69 25.14
CA LEU A 169 9.37 4.38 24.57
C LEU A 169 10.69 3.70 24.24
N THR A 170 10.72 2.37 24.30
CA THR A 170 11.85 1.58 23.80
C THR A 170 11.35 0.25 23.29
N TYR A 171 12.14 -0.37 22.43
CA TYR A 171 11.86 -1.70 21.91
C TYR A 171 12.76 -2.73 22.57
N ARG A 172 12.15 -3.72 23.23
CA ARG A 172 12.84 -4.95 23.64
C ARG A 172 12.70 -5.98 22.52
N GLY A 173 13.82 -6.58 22.11
CA GLY A 173 13.89 -7.47 20.96
C GLY A 173 14.40 -6.80 19.68
N ALA A 174 14.64 -5.48 19.71
CA ALA A 174 15.37 -4.76 18.68
C ALA A 174 16.87 -4.74 18.99
N ASP A 175 17.70 -4.80 17.95
CA ASP A 175 19.15 -4.67 18.00
C ASP A 175 19.58 -3.21 18.15
N GLY A 176 18.79 -2.29 17.60
CA GLY A 176 19.10 -0.87 17.55
C GLY A 176 17.88 0.00 17.26
N LEU A 177 17.99 1.27 17.64
CA LEU A 177 17.08 2.34 17.21
C LEU A 177 17.90 3.47 16.60
N SER A 178 17.54 3.89 15.40
CA SER A 178 18.19 4.97 14.65
C SER A 178 17.12 5.84 13.96
N LEU A 179 17.52 7.00 13.44
CA LEU A 179 16.67 7.81 12.56
C LEU A 179 17.30 7.79 11.17
N ASP A 180 16.50 7.65 10.11
CA ASP A 180 16.96 7.92 8.75
C ASP A 180 17.03 9.43 8.45
N ASP A 181 17.46 9.76 7.22
CA ASP A 181 17.60 11.14 6.75
C ASP A 181 16.24 11.86 6.61
N GLU A 182 15.14 11.12 6.54
CA GLU A 182 13.76 11.63 6.48
C GLU A 182 13.18 11.87 7.89
N GLY A 183 13.85 11.36 8.93
CA GLY A 183 13.45 11.45 10.33
C GLY A 183 12.51 10.34 10.77
N ASN A 184 12.37 9.26 10.00
CA ASN A 184 11.65 8.05 10.40
C ASN A 184 12.46 7.26 11.43
N LEU A 185 11.77 6.60 12.35
CA LEU A 185 12.38 5.73 13.34
C LEU A 185 12.64 4.36 12.74
N GLN A 186 13.92 4.02 12.62
CA GLN A 186 14.38 2.69 12.23
C GLN A 186 14.51 1.81 13.47
N ILE A 187 13.83 0.67 13.46
CA ILE A 187 13.85 -0.36 14.49
C ILE A 187 14.59 -1.55 13.89
N GLU A 188 15.88 -1.66 14.21
CA GLU A 188 16.74 -2.72 13.71
C GLU A 188 16.38 -4.03 14.41
N THR A 189 16.13 -5.08 13.63
CA THR A 189 15.84 -6.42 14.15
C THR A 189 16.70 -7.46 13.43
N PRO A 190 16.83 -8.68 13.98
CA PRO A 190 17.56 -9.76 13.32
C PRO A 190 16.99 -10.17 11.95
N TYR A 191 15.78 -9.73 11.61
CA TYR A 191 15.08 -10.07 10.37
C TYR A 191 14.95 -8.88 9.41
N GLY A 192 15.58 -7.75 9.71
CA GLY A 192 15.53 -6.52 8.91
C GLY A 192 15.13 -5.30 9.73
N VAL A 193 15.01 -4.16 9.05
CA VAL A 193 14.63 -2.89 9.68
C VAL A 193 13.13 -2.70 9.55
N LEU A 194 12.45 -2.51 10.69
CA LEU A 194 11.08 -2.00 10.70
C LEU A 194 11.13 -0.48 10.77
N ILE A 195 10.30 0.18 9.96
CA ILE A 195 10.25 1.64 9.89
C ILE A 195 8.94 2.10 10.54
N ASP A 196 9.06 3.01 11.50
CA ASP A 196 7.97 3.82 12.00
C ASP A 196 8.15 5.23 11.43
N GLU A 197 7.22 5.67 10.59
CA GLU A 197 7.31 6.94 9.89
C GLU A 197 7.31 8.10 10.88
N ARG A 198 8.02 9.18 10.54
CA ARG A 198 8.06 10.38 11.39
C ARG A 198 6.63 10.81 11.79
N PRO A 199 6.43 11.25 13.04
CA PRO A 199 5.10 11.53 13.56
C PRO A 199 4.46 12.74 12.87
N ILE A 200 3.18 12.63 12.58
CA ILE A 200 2.32 13.74 12.17
C ILE A 200 1.45 14.11 13.36
N SER A 201 1.58 15.34 13.84
CA SER A 201 0.75 15.83 14.93
C SER A 201 -0.22 16.90 14.45
N TYR A 202 -1.37 17.02 15.10
CA TYR A 202 -2.37 18.03 14.76
C TYR A 202 -3.25 18.39 15.97
N GLN A 203 -3.89 19.55 15.89
CA GLN A 203 -4.94 19.97 16.81
C GLN A 203 -6.26 20.08 16.07
N GLU A 204 -7.35 19.72 16.73
CA GLU A 204 -8.70 19.98 16.22
C GLU A 204 -9.23 21.25 16.88
N ILE A 205 -9.36 22.32 16.11
CA ILE A 205 -9.83 23.64 16.58
C ILE A 205 -11.00 24.06 15.70
N ASN A 206 -12.18 24.26 16.31
CA ASN A 206 -13.41 24.62 15.60
C ASN A 206 -13.78 23.67 14.44
N GLY A 207 -13.49 22.37 14.58
CA GLY A 207 -13.73 21.35 13.55
C GLY A 207 -12.71 21.33 12.40
N GLN A 208 -11.64 22.13 12.47
CA GLN A 208 -10.53 22.09 11.53
C GLN A 208 -9.32 21.40 12.14
N GLN A 209 -8.65 20.55 11.36
CA GLN A 209 -7.35 19.99 11.74
C GLN A 209 -6.25 20.97 11.37
N ILE A 210 -5.48 21.39 12.37
CA ILE A 210 -4.33 22.27 12.24
C ILE A 210 -3.09 21.43 12.47
N ALA A 211 -2.26 21.28 11.42
CA ALA A 211 -1.03 20.51 11.50
C ALA A 211 -0.02 21.16 12.47
N VAL A 212 0.63 20.33 13.27
CA VAL A 212 1.67 20.69 14.21
C VAL A 212 2.92 19.88 13.89
N PRO A 213 4.00 20.51 13.38
CA PRO A 213 5.22 19.79 13.07
C PRO A 213 5.81 19.05 14.28
N SER A 214 6.10 17.77 14.06
CA SER A 214 6.67 16.88 15.08
C SER A 214 7.76 15.98 14.49
N SER A 215 8.64 15.49 15.35
CA SER A 215 9.71 14.56 15.00
C SER A 215 9.98 13.58 16.14
N PHE A 216 10.56 12.44 15.81
CA PHE A 216 11.14 11.56 16.82
C PHE A 216 12.37 12.18 17.45
N LYS A 217 12.62 11.84 18.71
CA LYS A 217 13.82 12.22 19.44
C LYS A 217 14.40 11.01 20.14
N LEU A 218 15.52 10.51 19.62
CA LEU A 218 16.32 9.48 20.27
C LEU A 218 16.96 10.03 21.56
N LYS A 219 17.01 9.18 22.59
CA LYS A 219 17.62 9.43 23.89
C LYS A 219 18.40 8.17 24.29
N LYS A 220 19.59 8.35 24.87
CA LYS A 220 20.35 7.23 25.46
C LYS A 220 19.84 6.93 26.86
N GLN A 221 19.60 5.66 27.17
CA GLN A 221 19.41 5.21 28.54
C GLN A 221 20.75 5.02 29.25
N LYS A 222 20.72 5.02 30.60
CA LYS A 222 21.89 4.78 31.46
C LYS A 222 22.60 3.43 31.19
N GLN A 223 21.93 2.48 30.54
CA GLN A 223 22.43 1.14 30.23
C GLN A 223 22.91 0.98 28.77
N GLY A 224 23.01 2.08 28.01
CA GLY A 224 23.46 2.05 26.61
C GLY A 224 22.38 1.67 25.58
N LYS A 225 21.17 1.30 26.02
CA LYS A 225 20.01 1.08 25.12
C LYS A 225 19.40 2.41 24.69
N ASN A 226 18.97 2.50 23.43
CA ASN A 226 18.26 3.67 22.93
C ASN A 226 16.78 3.61 23.36
N CYS A 227 16.26 4.74 23.80
CA CYS A 227 14.83 5.00 23.88
C CYS A 227 14.49 6.19 22.99
N TYR A 228 13.22 6.36 22.68
CA TYR A 228 12.74 7.47 21.89
C TYR A 228 11.56 8.16 22.56
N GLY A 229 11.31 9.39 22.15
CA GLY A 229 10.11 10.14 22.44
C GLY A 229 9.89 11.15 21.31
N PHE A 230 9.18 12.23 21.61
CA PHE A 230 8.76 13.18 20.59
C PHE A 230 9.35 14.57 20.84
N LYS A 231 9.60 15.29 19.75
CA LYS A 231 9.81 16.73 19.73
C LYS A 231 8.67 17.33 18.92
N VAL A 232 8.02 18.35 19.48
CA VAL A 232 6.99 19.14 18.80
C VAL A 232 7.54 20.55 18.66
N GLU A 233 7.47 21.12 17.46
CA GLU A 233 7.93 22.48 17.23
C GLU A 233 7.01 23.49 17.95
N ASN A 234 7.55 24.66 18.30
CA ASN A 234 6.77 25.69 18.98
C ASN A 234 5.60 26.17 18.11
N GLY A 235 4.47 26.53 18.74
CA GLY A 235 3.35 27.20 18.06
C GLY A 235 2.01 26.47 18.04
N TYR A 236 1.87 25.34 18.73
CA TYR A 236 0.55 24.74 18.98
C TYR A 236 -0.15 25.43 20.16
N ASP A 237 -1.47 25.50 20.14
CA ASP A 237 -2.27 26.14 21.17
C ASP A 237 -2.43 25.21 22.38
N SER A 238 -1.79 25.55 23.50
CA SER A 238 -1.81 24.73 24.72
C SER A 238 -3.20 24.55 25.35
N CYS A 239 -4.22 25.28 24.88
CA CYS A 239 -5.60 25.13 25.34
C CYS A 239 -6.34 23.96 24.67
N TYR A 240 -5.80 23.41 23.59
CA TYR A 240 -6.42 22.31 22.84
C TYR A 240 -5.58 21.03 22.95
N PRO A 241 -6.22 19.84 22.97
CA PRO A 241 -5.50 18.58 22.88
C PRO A 241 -4.62 18.52 21.61
N LEU A 242 -3.45 17.93 21.75
CA LEU A 242 -2.57 17.60 20.63
C LEU A 242 -2.67 16.10 20.36
N ILE A 243 -3.06 15.73 19.14
CA ILE A 243 -3.03 14.36 18.66
C ILE A 243 -1.69 14.14 17.99
N MET A 244 -0.93 13.12 18.39
CA MET A 244 0.31 12.72 17.74
C MET A 244 0.16 11.31 17.19
N ASP A 245 0.13 11.19 15.86
CA ASP A 245 -0.01 9.93 15.13
C ASP A 245 1.33 9.58 14.45
N PRO A 246 2.14 8.68 15.04
CA PRO A 246 3.21 8.01 14.32
C PRO A 246 2.60 7.01 13.31
N GLY A 247 2.27 7.55 12.13
CA GLY A 247 2.03 6.77 10.92
C GLY A 247 0.65 6.92 10.27
N LEU A 248 0.57 7.84 9.31
CA LEU A 248 -0.14 7.73 8.02
C LEU A 248 0.20 9.01 7.24
N VAL A 249 1.08 8.94 6.24
CA VAL A 249 1.46 10.13 5.44
C VAL A 249 0.22 10.80 4.84
N TYR A 250 -0.64 10.02 4.19
CA TYR A 250 -1.98 10.42 3.77
C TYR A 250 -2.82 9.22 3.33
N SER A 251 -4.13 9.45 3.20
CA SER A 251 -5.05 8.60 2.44
C SER A 251 -6.11 9.55 1.90
N THR A 252 -6.40 9.44 0.61
CA THR A 252 -7.36 10.32 -0.08
C THR A 252 -8.21 9.50 -1.05
N TYR A 253 -9.29 10.10 -1.53
CA TYR A 253 -10.07 9.58 -2.64
C TYR A 253 -9.62 10.27 -3.93
N LEU A 254 -9.48 9.50 -5.00
CA LEU A 254 -9.21 9.99 -6.35
C LEU A 254 -10.25 9.37 -7.28
N GLY A 255 -11.16 10.20 -7.77
CA GLY A 255 -12.33 9.77 -8.56
C GLY A 255 -13.40 10.86 -8.61
N GLY A 256 -14.41 10.62 -9.43
CA GLY A 256 -15.62 11.43 -9.55
C GLY A 256 -16.87 10.66 -9.11
N MET A 257 -18.00 10.97 -9.71
CA MET A 257 -19.32 10.42 -9.34
C MET A 257 -19.62 9.03 -9.93
N SER A 258 -18.83 8.54 -10.88
CA SER A 258 -19.05 7.28 -11.60
C SER A 258 -17.95 6.26 -11.30
N ASP A 259 -17.86 5.19 -12.10
CA ASP A 259 -16.87 4.13 -11.89
C ASP A 259 -15.48 4.61 -12.29
N ASP A 260 -14.54 4.51 -11.35
CA ASP A 260 -13.13 4.86 -11.51
C ASP A 260 -12.25 3.73 -10.97
N SER A 261 -11.16 3.42 -11.65
CA SER A 261 -10.23 2.37 -11.23
C SER A 261 -8.80 2.82 -11.47
N GLY A 262 -8.04 2.98 -10.38
CA GLY A 262 -6.58 3.12 -10.44
C GLY A 262 -5.93 1.75 -10.62
N VAL A 263 -5.14 1.59 -11.68
CA VAL A 263 -4.56 0.31 -12.11
C VAL A 263 -3.03 0.31 -11.95
N GLY A 264 -2.38 1.41 -12.33
CA GLY A 264 -0.93 1.57 -12.23
C GLY A 264 -0.54 2.68 -11.26
N ILE A 265 0.57 2.48 -10.53
CA ILE A 265 1.14 3.51 -9.64
C ILE A 265 2.67 3.53 -9.70
N ALA A 266 3.26 4.73 -9.69
CA ALA A 266 4.69 4.96 -9.54
C ALA A 266 4.95 6.13 -8.59
N VAL A 267 6.18 6.24 -8.07
CA VAL A 267 6.57 7.32 -7.15
C VAL A 267 7.89 7.93 -7.63
N ASP A 268 7.97 9.26 -7.70
CA ASP A 268 9.22 9.96 -8.04
C ASP A 268 10.14 10.15 -6.82
N THR A 269 11.36 10.64 -7.05
CA THR A 269 12.34 10.89 -5.99
C THR A 269 11.96 12.00 -5.03
N GLU A 270 10.96 12.82 -5.36
CA GLU A 270 10.41 13.86 -4.48
C GLU A 270 9.25 13.32 -3.61
N GLY A 271 8.86 12.06 -3.81
CA GLY A 271 7.78 11.40 -3.09
C GLY A 271 6.39 11.67 -3.66
N ASN A 272 6.27 12.26 -4.86
CA ASN A 272 4.99 12.44 -5.51
C ASN A 272 4.49 11.10 -6.07
N ALA A 273 3.22 10.77 -5.85
CA ALA A 273 2.60 9.56 -6.39
C ALA A 273 1.95 9.85 -7.75
N TYR A 274 2.21 8.99 -8.72
CA TYR A 274 1.64 9.03 -10.06
C TYR A 274 0.71 7.84 -10.24
N VAL A 275 -0.56 8.09 -10.55
CA VAL A 275 -1.58 7.05 -10.71
C VAL A 275 -2.12 7.11 -12.12
N THR A 276 -2.27 5.95 -12.75
CA THR A 276 -3.00 5.80 -14.01
C THR A 276 -4.08 4.73 -13.87
N GLY A 277 -5.03 4.74 -14.79
CA GLY A 277 -6.18 3.84 -14.74
C GLY A 277 -7.21 4.23 -15.79
N VAL A 278 -8.47 3.92 -15.47
CA VAL A 278 -9.65 4.22 -16.29
C VAL A 278 -10.71 4.93 -15.46
N THR A 279 -11.42 5.87 -16.08
CA THR A 279 -12.52 6.60 -15.46
C THR A 279 -13.69 6.75 -16.42
N SER A 280 -14.90 6.60 -15.90
CA SER A 280 -16.16 6.95 -16.57
C SER A 280 -16.76 8.27 -16.04
N SER A 281 -16.05 8.94 -15.14
CA SER A 281 -16.52 10.12 -14.42
C SER A 281 -16.25 11.39 -15.22
N LEU A 282 -17.31 12.05 -15.70
CA LEU A 282 -17.20 13.36 -16.36
C LEU A 282 -16.71 14.47 -15.41
N ASP A 283 -16.83 14.25 -14.10
CA ASP A 283 -16.35 15.12 -13.03
C ASP A 283 -15.05 14.62 -12.39
N PHE A 284 -14.33 13.69 -13.04
CA PHE A 284 -13.03 13.25 -12.57
C PHE A 284 -12.10 14.47 -12.40
N PRO A 285 -11.34 14.55 -11.29
CA PRO A 285 -10.60 15.77 -11.00
C PRO A 285 -9.47 15.99 -12.01
N THR A 286 -9.47 17.14 -12.67
CA THR A 286 -8.40 17.61 -13.59
C THR A 286 -7.77 18.91 -13.10
N SER A 287 -6.53 19.16 -13.52
CA SER A 287 -5.81 20.39 -13.18
C SER A 287 -5.86 21.43 -14.31
N PRO A 288 -5.93 22.73 -14.00
CA PRO A 288 -5.82 23.79 -15.01
C PRO A 288 -4.54 23.64 -15.84
N GLY A 289 -4.67 23.67 -17.17
CA GLY A 289 -3.54 23.53 -18.10
C GLY A 289 -3.03 22.10 -18.28
N ALA A 290 -3.75 21.10 -17.77
CA ALA A 290 -3.55 19.70 -18.15
C ALA A 290 -3.73 19.49 -19.66
N PHE A 291 -3.12 18.42 -20.18
CA PHE A 291 -3.17 18.06 -21.59
C PHE A 291 -4.62 17.91 -22.09
N GLN A 292 -5.46 17.22 -21.33
CA GLN A 292 -6.88 17.03 -21.60
C GLN A 292 -7.68 17.19 -20.31
N THR A 293 -8.58 18.18 -20.29
CA THR A 293 -9.36 18.57 -19.09
C THR A 293 -10.81 18.08 -19.10
N THR A 294 -11.29 17.58 -20.23
CA THR A 294 -12.63 17.01 -20.41
C THR A 294 -12.52 15.60 -20.94
N SER A 295 -13.32 14.70 -20.39
CA SER A 295 -13.49 13.38 -20.97
C SER A 295 -14.38 13.50 -22.21
N ASP A 296 -13.88 13.00 -23.33
CA ASP A 296 -14.58 13.06 -24.62
C ASP A 296 -14.96 11.66 -25.13
N GLY A 297 -14.48 10.59 -24.49
CA GLY A 297 -14.82 9.19 -24.77
C GLY A 297 -15.87 8.58 -23.82
N PHE A 298 -16.11 7.27 -23.93
CA PHE A 298 -17.01 6.54 -23.01
C PHE A 298 -16.33 6.28 -21.66
N GLN A 299 -15.06 5.90 -21.71
CA GLN A 299 -14.17 5.78 -20.58
C GLN A 299 -12.79 6.23 -21.02
N ASP A 300 -12.14 7.11 -20.29
CA ASP A 300 -10.81 7.60 -20.65
C ASP A 300 -9.77 7.05 -19.70
N ALA A 301 -8.55 6.86 -20.22
CA ALA A 301 -7.42 6.70 -19.33
C ALA A 301 -7.19 8.02 -18.61
N PHE A 302 -6.63 7.96 -17.41
CA PHE A 302 -6.20 9.16 -16.70
C PHE A 302 -4.74 9.05 -16.25
N VAL A 303 -4.13 10.20 -16.01
CA VAL A 303 -2.82 10.31 -15.35
C VAL A 303 -2.90 11.40 -14.30
N THR A 304 -2.73 11.03 -13.05
CA THR A 304 -2.77 11.93 -11.90
C THR A 304 -1.43 11.92 -11.18
N LYS A 305 -0.88 13.10 -10.90
CA LYS A 305 0.26 13.29 -9.99
C LYS A 305 -0.23 13.95 -8.69
N LEU A 306 -0.11 13.25 -7.57
CA LEU A 306 -0.38 13.76 -6.22
C LEU A 306 0.92 14.25 -5.57
N ASN A 307 0.82 15.32 -4.80
CA ASN A 307 1.95 15.79 -3.99
C ASN A 307 2.31 14.75 -2.89
N PRO A 308 3.48 14.84 -2.23
CA PRO A 308 3.93 13.81 -1.29
C PRO A 308 3.05 13.68 -0.04
N THR A 309 2.23 14.70 0.22
CA THR A 309 1.25 14.73 1.32
C THR A 309 -0.14 14.27 0.87
N GLY A 310 -0.33 13.88 -0.39
CA GLY A 310 -1.60 13.48 -1.00
C GLY A 310 -2.75 14.47 -0.84
N SER A 311 -2.43 15.73 -0.55
CA SER A 311 -3.39 16.79 -0.20
C SER A 311 -3.78 17.64 -1.40
N ALA A 312 -3.01 17.55 -2.49
CA ALA A 312 -3.27 18.28 -3.72
C ALA A 312 -2.78 17.51 -4.94
N LEU A 313 -3.47 17.72 -6.06
CA LEU A 313 -3.01 17.34 -7.39
C LEU A 313 -1.89 18.31 -7.77
N VAL A 314 -0.71 17.77 -8.10
CA VAL A 314 0.30 18.52 -8.85
C VAL A 314 -0.20 18.71 -10.27
N TYR A 315 -0.74 17.64 -10.87
CA TYR A 315 -1.56 17.69 -12.06
C TYR A 315 -2.51 16.48 -12.14
N SER A 316 -3.55 16.59 -12.96
CA SER A 316 -4.39 15.46 -13.34
C SER A 316 -4.99 15.70 -14.73
N THR A 317 -4.90 14.72 -15.61
CA THR A 317 -5.32 14.81 -17.02
C THR A 317 -6.03 13.53 -17.44
N PHE A 318 -6.98 13.66 -18.36
CA PHE A 318 -7.41 12.53 -19.19
C PHE A 318 -6.35 12.22 -20.25
N LEU A 319 -6.45 11.02 -20.82
CA LEU A 319 -5.66 10.53 -21.94
C LEU A 319 -6.53 9.54 -22.74
N GLY A 320 -7.16 10.02 -23.81
CA GLY A 320 -8.04 9.19 -24.63
C GLY A 320 -8.51 9.89 -25.90
N GLY A 321 -9.25 9.17 -26.73
CA GLY A 321 -9.93 9.69 -27.91
C GLY A 321 -11.41 10.01 -27.66
N THR A 322 -12.17 10.33 -28.71
CA THR A 322 -13.53 10.88 -28.57
C THR A 322 -14.66 9.85 -28.72
N GLN A 323 -14.35 8.58 -29.00
CA GLN A 323 -15.37 7.64 -29.50
C GLN A 323 -15.53 6.36 -28.68
N ASN A 324 -14.52 5.88 -27.95
CA ASN A 324 -14.57 4.59 -27.27
C ASN A 324 -13.90 4.62 -25.88
N SER A 325 -13.42 3.48 -25.40
CA SER A 325 -12.76 3.31 -24.11
C SER A 325 -11.25 3.24 -24.26
N ASP A 326 -10.57 3.94 -23.37
CA ASP A 326 -9.12 4.00 -23.27
C ASP A 326 -8.71 3.66 -21.84
N GLN A 327 -7.65 2.87 -21.67
CA GLN A 327 -7.23 2.42 -20.34
C GLN A 327 -5.72 2.47 -20.17
N GLY A 328 -5.27 3.17 -19.12
CA GLY A 328 -3.91 3.10 -18.63
C GLY A 328 -3.75 1.90 -17.69
N ILE A 329 -2.77 1.05 -17.95
CA ILE A 329 -2.52 -0.19 -17.18
C ILE A 329 -1.27 -0.05 -16.31
N SER A 330 -0.18 0.48 -16.86
CA SER A 330 1.06 0.66 -16.12
C SER A 330 1.65 2.04 -16.37
N ILE A 331 2.37 2.54 -15.36
CA ILE A 331 3.01 3.84 -15.36
C ILE A 331 4.42 3.75 -14.77
N ALA A 332 5.36 4.41 -15.42
CA ALA A 332 6.72 4.62 -14.93
C ALA A 332 7.08 6.11 -14.97
N VAL A 333 8.05 6.52 -14.15
CA VAL A 333 8.48 7.93 -14.07
C VAL A 333 9.98 8.05 -14.20
N ASP A 334 10.45 9.00 -15.01
CA ASP A 334 11.89 9.28 -15.13
C ASP A 334 12.36 10.29 -14.07
N ALA A 335 13.68 10.46 -13.94
CA ALA A 335 14.28 11.38 -12.98
C ALA A 335 13.96 12.87 -13.24
N ALA A 336 13.40 13.21 -14.41
CA ALA A 336 12.91 14.55 -14.72
C ALA A 336 11.41 14.71 -14.39
N GLY A 337 10.77 13.69 -13.82
CA GLY A 337 9.37 13.68 -13.42
C GLY A 337 8.39 13.48 -14.57
N ASN A 338 8.85 13.08 -15.76
CA ASN A 338 7.98 12.76 -16.88
C ASN A 338 7.33 11.38 -16.66
N ALA A 339 6.03 11.29 -16.94
CA ALA A 339 5.27 10.05 -16.79
C ALA A 339 5.23 9.29 -18.11
N TYR A 340 5.45 7.98 -18.05
CA TYR A 340 5.39 7.04 -19.17
C TYR A 340 4.24 6.08 -18.89
N VAL A 341 3.25 6.02 -19.78
CA VAL A 341 2.04 5.22 -19.61
C VAL A 341 1.91 4.26 -20.76
N THR A 342 1.50 3.03 -20.45
CA THR A 342 1.08 2.04 -21.43
C THR A 342 -0.25 1.42 -21.04
N GLY A 343 -0.94 0.85 -22.03
CA GLY A 343 -2.24 0.25 -21.90
C GLY A 343 -2.80 -0.09 -23.26
N PHE A 344 -4.12 -0.04 -23.40
CA PHE A 344 -4.80 -0.21 -24.68
C PHE A 344 -5.81 0.92 -24.92
N THR A 345 -6.14 1.11 -26.19
CA THR A 345 -7.12 2.07 -26.66
C THR A 345 -8.04 1.41 -27.67
N LEU A 346 -9.32 1.76 -27.60
CA LEU A 346 -10.33 1.43 -28.60
C LEU A 346 -10.63 2.61 -29.55
N SER A 347 -9.91 3.72 -29.37
CA SER A 347 -10.18 5.00 -30.01
C SER A 347 -9.28 5.20 -31.22
N ALA A 348 -9.88 5.27 -32.41
CA ALA A 348 -9.15 5.51 -33.66
C ALA A 348 -8.45 6.88 -33.71
N ASP A 349 -8.90 7.81 -32.86
CA ASP A 349 -8.38 9.16 -32.68
C ASP A 349 -7.59 9.33 -31.38
N PHE A 350 -7.12 8.23 -30.78
CA PHE A 350 -6.23 8.30 -29.61
C PHE A 350 -5.03 9.23 -29.88
N PRO A 351 -4.66 10.12 -28.94
CA PRO A 351 -3.70 11.16 -29.22
C PRO A 351 -2.29 10.59 -29.46
N THR A 352 -1.78 10.79 -30.67
CA THR A 352 -0.41 10.47 -31.07
C THR A 352 0.39 11.72 -31.41
N THR A 353 1.71 11.65 -31.33
CA THR A 353 2.60 12.78 -31.66
C THR A 353 3.07 12.73 -33.11
N PRO A 354 3.29 13.88 -33.77
CA PRO A 354 3.84 13.91 -35.13
C PRO A 354 5.16 13.16 -35.24
N GLY A 355 5.28 12.28 -36.23
CA GLY A 355 6.49 11.47 -36.46
C GLY A 355 6.69 10.33 -35.46
N ALA A 356 5.64 9.95 -34.71
CA ALA A 356 5.64 8.75 -33.89
C ALA A 356 5.90 7.48 -34.73
N PHE A 357 6.31 6.41 -34.04
CA PHE A 357 6.61 5.11 -34.66
C PHE A 357 5.40 4.55 -35.42
N ASP A 358 4.23 4.65 -34.81
CA ASP A 358 2.95 4.36 -35.45
C ASP A 358 1.88 5.34 -34.97
N THR A 359 1.16 5.93 -35.94
CA THR A 359 0.06 6.86 -35.73
C THR A 359 -1.27 6.29 -36.22
N THR A 360 -1.32 5.01 -36.58
CA THR A 360 -2.48 4.37 -37.18
C THR A 360 -3.07 3.36 -36.22
N PHE A 361 -4.29 3.62 -35.77
CA PHE A 361 -5.10 2.65 -35.08
C PHE A 361 -5.54 1.55 -36.05
N LYS A 362 -5.23 0.29 -35.73
CA LYS A 362 -5.55 -0.88 -36.57
C LYS A 362 -6.77 -1.62 -36.05
N GLY A 363 -7.00 -1.59 -34.74
CA GLY A 363 -8.27 -1.93 -34.10
C GLY A 363 -8.61 -3.42 -34.09
N GLY A 364 -7.69 -4.32 -34.43
CA GLY A 364 -7.85 -5.78 -34.32
C GLY A 364 -9.24 -6.38 -34.56
N SER A 365 -9.55 -7.48 -33.86
CA SER A 365 -10.85 -8.16 -33.92
C SER A 365 -11.80 -7.70 -32.81
N LEU A 366 -11.25 -7.27 -31.66
CA LEU A 366 -11.97 -6.73 -30.51
C LEU A 366 -11.90 -5.21 -30.43
N GLY A 367 -11.21 -4.54 -31.35
CA GLY A 367 -11.17 -3.08 -31.38
C GLY A 367 -9.93 -2.48 -30.71
N GLN A 368 -8.92 -3.23 -30.26
CA GLN A 368 -7.90 -2.68 -29.34
C GLN A 368 -6.47 -2.67 -29.89
N ASP A 369 -5.82 -1.51 -29.75
CA ASP A 369 -4.38 -1.35 -29.99
C ASP A 369 -3.67 -0.94 -28.70
N ALA A 370 -2.47 -1.47 -28.48
CA ALA A 370 -1.61 -1.00 -27.40
C ALA A 370 -1.06 0.41 -27.70
N PHE A 371 -0.89 1.23 -26.67
CA PHE A 371 -0.23 2.53 -26.78
C PHE A 371 0.94 2.67 -25.82
N VAL A 372 1.84 3.60 -26.16
CA VAL A 372 2.85 4.13 -25.24
C VAL A 372 2.87 5.64 -25.35
N THR A 373 2.71 6.30 -24.21
CA THR A 373 2.66 7.75 -24.10
C THR A 373 3.68 8.23 -23.07
N LYS A 374 4.43 9.29 -23.40
CA LYS A 374 5.23 10.06 -22.44
C LYS A 374 4.63 11.45 -22.27
N LEU A 375 4.17 11.78 -21.07
CA LEU A 375 3.74 13.11 -20.65
C LEU A 375 4.90 13.89 -20.04
N ASN A 376 4.94 15.19 -20.28
CA ASN A 376 5.89 16.07 -19.59
C ASN A 376 5.62 16.14 -18.08
N SER A 377 6.59 16.63 -17.32
CA SER A 377 6.50 16.67 -15.84
C SER A 377 5.37 17.55 -15.28
N THR A 378 4.79 18.43 -16.09
CA THR A 378 3.62 19.26 -15.73
C THR A 378 2.28 18.66 -16.17
N GLY A 379 2.28 17.51 -16.86
CA GLY A 379 1.06 16.87 -17.39
C GLY A 379 0.33 17.68 -18.46
N SER A 380 1.00 18.64 -19.09
CA SER A 380 0.39 19.61 -20.03
C SER A 380 0.60 19.28 -21.50
N ALA A 381 1.54 18.38 -21.82
CA ALA A 381 1.85 18.00 -23.18
C ALA A 381 2.41 16.57 -23.29
N LEU A 382 2.10 15.92 -24.41
CA LEU A 382 2.74 14.68 -24.81
C LEU A 382 4.12 14.99 -25.41
N LEU A 383 5.17 14.42 -24.83
CA LEU A 383 6.53 14.45 -25.38
C LEU A 383 6.68 13.44 -26.51
N TYR A 384 6.03 12.28 -26.38
CA TYR A 384 5.74 11.38 -27.50
C TYR A 384 4.50 10.54 -27.17
N SER A 385 3.80 10.06 -28.19
CA SER A 385 2.73 9.09 -28.05
C SER A 385 2.57 8.30 -29.35
N THR A 386 2.53 6.98 -29.25
CA THR A 386 2.55 6.05 -30.38
C THR A 386 1.72 4.81 -30.09
N PHE A 387 1.20 4.17 -31.15
CA PHE A 387 0.71 2.80 -31.05
C PHE A 387 1.87 1.80 -31.03
N LEU A 388 1.66 0.64 -30.40
CA LEU A 388 2.52 -0.55 -30.43
C LEU A 388 1.69 -1.78 -30.78
N SER A 389 1.17 -1.81 -32.01
CA SER A 389 0.21 -2.83 -32.45
C SER A 389 0.62 -3.61 -33.71
N GLY A 390 0.19 -4.87 -33.79
CA GLY A 390 0.11 -5.72 -34.97
C GLY A 390 -1.22 -5.52 -35.72
N THR A 391 -1.69 -6.53 -36.47
CA THR A 391 -2.97 -6.44 -37.23
C THR A 391 -4.19 -6.91 -36.46
N GLU A 392 -4.01 -7.32 -35.21
CA GLU A 392 -5.00 -7.96 -34.35
C GLU A 392 -4.96 -7.27 -32.99
N ASP A 393 -5.65 -7.80 -31.97
CA ASP A 393 -5.76 -7.12 -30.69
C ASP A 393 -4.45 -7.12 -29.91
N ASP A 394 -4.06 -5.94 -29.42
CA ASP A 394 -2.82 -5.69 -28.68
C ASP A 394 -3.07 -4.94 -27.37
N GLU A 395 -2.30 -5.29 -26.34
CA GLU A 395 -2.39 -4.68 -25.01
C GLU A 395 -1.01 -4.47 -24.41
N GLY A 396 -0.71 -3.23 -23.98
CA GLY A 396 0.45 -2.95 -23.14
C GLY A 396 0.15 -3.26 -21.68
N ILE A 397 0.94 -4.14 -21.06
CA ILE A 397 0.69 -4.64 -19.69
C ILE A 397 1.61 -3.97 -18.68
N ASP A 398 2.88 -3.78 -19.02
CA ASP A 398 3.85 -3.18 -18.10
C ASP A 398 4.86 -2.30 -18.83
N ILE A 399 5.32 -1.26 -18.13
CA ILE A 399 6.32 -0.31 -18.62
C ILE A 399 7.32 0.00 -17.51
N VAL A 400 8.61 -0.03 -17.86
CA VAL A 400 9.69 0.46 -17.00
C VAL A 400 10.58 1.43 -17.76
N VAL A 401 11.22 2.34 -17.03
CA VAL A 401 12.13 3.34 -17.62
C VAL A 401 13.51 3.26 -16.96
N ASP A 402 14.56 3.31 -17.76
CA ASP A 402 15.93 3.36 -17.25
C ASP A 402 16.38 4.80 -16.93
N ALA A 403 17.57 4.93 -16.34
CA ALA A 403 18.15 6.23 -15.97
C ALA A 403 18.45 7.14 -17.17
N ALA A 404 18.51 6.61 -18.39
CA ALA A 404 18.68 7.39 -19.61
C ALA A 404 17.32 7.82 -20.22
N GLY A 405 16.20 7.41 -19.63
CA GLY A 405 14.85 7.71 -20.09
C GLY A 405 14.35 6.77 -21.19
N ASN A 406 14.98 5.62 -21.42
CA ASN A 406 14.48 4.63 -22.37
C ASN A 406 13.36 3.81 -21.73
N ALA A 407 12.25 3.68 -22.46
CA ALA A 407 11.11 2.88 -22.02
C ALA A 407 11.21 1.45 -22.55
N TYR A 408 10.90 0.48 -21.69
CA TYR A 408 10.78 -0.94 -22.01
C TYR A 408 9.34 -1.35 -21.70
N VAL A 409 8.66 -1.89 -22.71
CA VAL A 409 7.23 -2.20 -22.64
C VAL A 409 7.02 -3.69 -22.92
N THR A 410 6.17 -4.31 -22.11
CA THR A 410 5.72 -5.69 -22.32
C THR A 410 4.21 -5.71 -22.51
N GLY A 411 3.70 -6.74 -23.19
CA GLY A 411 2.30 -6.78 -23.58
C GLY A 411 1.91 -8.06 -24.30
N ASN A 412 0.62 -8.17 -24.60
CA ASN A 412 0.06 -9.24 -25.40
C ASN A 412 -0.18 -8.75 -26.82
N THR A 413 0.08 -9.63 -27.78
CA THR A 413 -0.38 -9.50 -29.16
C THR A 413 -1.09 -10.80 -29.53
N THR A 414 -2.29 -10.71 -30.07
CA THR A 414 -2.93 -11.87 -30.69
C THR A 414 -2.52 -11.91 -32.15
N MET A 415 -2.18 -13.07 -32.72
CA MET A 415 -2.04 -13.19 -34.17
C MET A 415 -2.76 -14.45 -34.65
N LEU A 416 -3.68 -14.30 -35.60
CA LEU A 416 -4.29 -15.42 -36.31
C LEU A 416 -3.44 -15.87 -37.51
N GLN A 417 -2.13 -16.08 -37.32
CA GLN A 417 -1.32 -16.99 -38.14
C GLN A 417 0.04 -17.22 -37.46
N ALA A 418 0.39 -18.49 -37.29
CA ALA A 418 1.58 -18.93 -36.57
C ALA A 418 2.86 -18.23 -37.07
N MET A 419 3.54 -17.49 -36.19
CA MET A 419 4.96 -17.22 -36.39
C MET A 419 5.72 -18.56 -36.36
N PRO A 420 6.66 -18.84 -37.27
CA PRO A 420 7.51 -20.01 -37.15
C PRO A 420 8.32 -19.85 -35.85
N MET A 421 7.99 -20.67 -34.85
CA MET A 421 8.70 -20.72 -33.59
C MET A 421 10.18 -21.04 -33.85
N LEU A 422 11.08 -20.11 -33.48
CA LEU A 422 12.34 -20.54 -32.90
C LEU A 422 12.07 -20.77 -31.41
N GLN A 423 12.30 -21.98 -30.93
CA GLN A 423 12.01 -22.35 -29.55
C GLN A 423 12.71 -21.43 -28.55
N GLY A 424 11.93 -20.81 -27.66
CA GLY A 424 12.31 -20.58 -26.27
C GLY A 424 12.87 -19.23 -25.83
N ILE A 425 12.31 -18.08 -26.24
CA ILE A 425 12.52 -16.76 -25.56
C ILE A 425 11.27 -15.86 -25.73
N PRO A 426 10.72 -15.19 -24.69
CA PRO A 426 9.68 -14.18 -24.86
C PRO A 426 10.22 -12.87 -25.49
N PRO A 427 9.40 -12.10 -26.23
CA PRO A 427 9.86 -10.88 -26.90
C PRO A 427 10.12 -9.74 -25.89
N LEU A 428 11.32 -9.16 -25.96
CA LEU A 428 11.73 -7.94 -25.24
C LEU A 428 11.89 -6.82 -26.27
N TRP A 429 11.11 -5.74 -26.14
CA TRP A 429 11.27 -4.54 -26.97
C TRP A 429 12.24 -3.57 -26.28
N ILE A 430 13.30 -3.16 -27.00
CA ILE A 430 14.26 -2.15 -26.55
C ILE A 430 14.07 -0.91 -27.42
N PHE A 431 13.60 0.20 -26.85
CA PHE A 431 13.51 1.48 -27.56
C PHE A 431 14.69 2.39 -27.23
N LYS A 432 15.30 2.98 -28.27
CA LYS A 432 16.26 4.09 -28.16
C LYS A 432 15.77 5.22 -29.04
N PRO A 433 15.56 6.45 -28.53
CA PRO A 433 15.15 7.58 -29.37
C PRO A 433 16.26 7.98 -30.37
N PRO A 434 15.93 8.60 -31.51
CA PRO A 434 16.82 8.73 -32.65
C PRO A 434 18.01 9.65 -32.34
N PRO A 435 19.21 9.29 -32.80
CA PRO A 435 19.69 9.93 -34.02
C PRO A 435 20.33 8.94 -35.00
N GLU A 436 20.03 9.15 -36.28
CA GLU A 436 20.77 8.68 -37.47
C GLU A 436 21.11 7.18 -37.60
N LEU A 437 20.40 6.56 -38.54
CA LEU A 437 20.72 5.39 -39.36
C LEU A 437 22.09 4.71 -39.11
N LEU A 438 22.09 3.57 -38.40
CA LEU A 438 22.89 2.39 -38.78
C LEU A 438 22.29 1.13 -38.13
N ILE A 439 21.81 0.21 -38.96
CA ILE A 439 21.40 -1.13 -38.54
C ILE A 439 22.67 -1.91 -38.21
N LEU A 440 22.87 -2.29 -36.94
CA LEU A 440 23.81 -3.35 -36.57
C LEU A 440 23.09 -4.40 -35.73
N CYS A 441 22.93 -5.57 -36.34
CA CYS A 441 22.54 -6.81 -35.69
C CYS A 441 23.82 -7.41 -35.07
N THR A 442 23.88 -7.60 -33.75
CA THR A 442 24.93 -8.44 -33.15
C THR A 442 24.43 -9.22 -31.95
N MET A 443 24.57 -10.55 -32.05
CA MET A 443 24.44 -11.56 -31.00
C MET A 443 25.69 -11.56 -30.09
N ALA A 444 25.52 -11.89 -28.79
CA ALA A 444 26.40 -12.76 -27.97
C ALA A 444 25.82 -12.86 -26.54
N VAL A 445 25.17 -13.96 -26.16
CA VAL A 445 25.71 -15.16 -25.45
C VAL A 445 26.15 -14.91 -24.00
N SER A 446 25.45 -15.61 -23.09
CA SER A 446 25.80 -15.82 -21.67
C SER A 446 26.70 -17.05 -21.52
N MET A 447 27.77 -16.93 -20.72
CA MET A 447 28.53 -17.98 -19.99
C MET A 447 29.71 -17.25 -19.31
N MET A 448 30.20 -17.53 -18.10
CA MET A 448 30.03 -18.62 -17.14
C MET A 448 30.77 -18.18 -15.85
N LEU A 449 30.47 -18.82 -14.72
CA LEU A 449 31.21 -18.81 -13.44
C LEU A 449 32.71 -18.44 -13.50
N LEU A 450 33.09 -17.40 -12.73
CA LEU A 450 33.98 -17.44 -11.57
C LEU A 450 33.92 -16.10 -10.81
#